data_AF-A0A256Z5W3-F1
#
_entry.id   AF-A0A256Z5W3-F1
#
_cell.length_a   1.000
_cell.length_b   1.000
_cell.length_c   1.000
_cell.angle_alpha   90.00
_cell.angle_beta   90.00
_cell.angle_gamma   90.00
#
_symmetry.space_group_name_H-M   'P 1'
#
loop_
_entity.id
_entity.type
_entity.pdbx_description
1 polymer ?
#
loop_
_entity_poly.entity_id
_entity_poly.type
_entity_poly.pdbx_seq_one_letter_code
_entity_poly.pdbx_strand_id
1 'polypeptide(L)'
;MTLVPPTDIELDPGESHKYVLHIEVLQSIRENSTYSFRIELTYTYWANHKKCFKFTSYKSHAFKLNMKYTCISEEGFVSLMNDGSKIVVKFSEFKGGWGWIGLVISNNIGKTVTLSRDNIIVYADDIDDLKVFLYGPFTSVGNSGVWGHVSICDMLINTNKDGSPFPDISPSSHINLPSNGKAILWLFIEGDPGPKEIIVELIS
;
A
#
# COMPACT_ATOMS: atom_id res chain seq x y z
N MET A 1 38.51 -23.17 6.81
CA MET A 1 37.53 -23.21 5.71
C MET A 1 36.49 -22.16 6.01
N THR A 2 36.35 -21.15 5.15
CA THR A 2 35.44 -20.03 5.40
C THR A 2 34.16 -20.30 4.62
N LEU A 3 33.08 -20.59 5.34
CA LEU A 3 31.76 -20.69 4.74
C LEU A 3 31.39 -19.29 4.22
N VAL A 4 31.13 -19.17 2.92
CA VAL A 4 30.56 -17.96 2.35
C VAL A 4 29.09 -17.94 2.77
N PRO A 5 28.66 -17.00 3.63
CA PRO A 5 27.27 -16.93 4.02
C PRO A 5 26.41 -16.63 2.77
N PRO A 6 25.20 -17.22 2.67
CA PRO A 6 24.28 -16.88 1.60
C PRO A 6 24.01 -15.37 1.61
N THR A 7 23.98 -14.77 0.41
CA THR A 7 23.74 -13.34 0.21
C THR A 7 22.35 -12.89 0.66
N ASP A 8 21.42 -13.83 0.84
CA ASP A 8 20.07 -13.58 1.29
C ASP A 8 19.65 -14.67 2.30
N ILE A 9 19.23 -14.24 3.49
CA ILE A 9 18.85 -15.08 4.63
C ILE A 9 17.36 -14.93 4.96
N GLU A 10 16.60 -14.31 4.06
CA GLU A 10 15.19 -14.00 4.24
C GLU A 10 14.31 -15.15 3.75
N LEU A 11 13.47 -15.68 4.64
CA LEU A 11 12.57 -16.79 4.38
C LEU A 11 11.15 -16.28 4.17
N ASP A 12 10.63 -16.35 2.96
CA ASP A 12 9.23 -15.99 2.66
C ASP A 12 8.25 -16.98 3.33
N PRO A 13 7.27 -16.50 4.11
CA PRO A 13 6.28 -17.37 4.74
C PRO A 13 5.36 -18.01 3.69
N GLY A 14 5.29 -19.34 3.69
CA GLY A 14 4.47 -20.13 2.78
C GLY A 14 5.20 -20.70 1.56
N GLU A 15 6.46 -20.32 1.35
CA GLU A 15 7.30 -20.93 0.32
C GLU A 15 8.16 -22.07 0.87
N SER A 16 8.42 -23.07 0.03
CA SER A 16 9.35 -24.17 0.34
C SER A 16 10.76 -23.77 -0.06
N HIS A 17 11.62 -23.57 0.93
CA HIS A 17 13.03 -23.21 0.72
C HIS A 17 13.93 -24.44 0.78
N LYS A 18 14.83 -24.60 -0.19
CA LYS A 18 15.76 -25.73 -0.26
C LYS A 18 17.20 -25.24 -0.05
N TYR A 19 17.81 -25.70 1.04
CA TYR A 19 19.22 -25.46 1.33
C TYR A 19 20.04 -26.70 0.98
N VAL A 20 21.20 -26.50 0.33
CA VAL A 20 22.15 -27.58 0.02
C VAL A 20 23.41 -27.35 0.84
N LEU A 21 23.65 -28.25 1.79
CA LEU A 21 24.88 -28.25 2.58
C LEU A 21 25.93 -29.10 1.86
N HIS A 22 27.02 -28.47 1.43
CA HIS A 22 28.18 -29.17 0.89
C HIS A 22 29.17 -29.45 2.02
N ILE A 23 29.33 -30.73 2.38
CA ILE A 23 30.36 -31.18 3.33
C ILE A 23 31.46 -31.87 2.53
N GLU A 24 32.63 -31.26 2.49
CA GLU A 24 33.82 -31.86 1.88
C GLU A 24 34.79 -32.29 2.99
N VAL A 25 35.10 -33.58 3.05
CA VAL A 25 36.05 -34.14 4.02
C VAL A 25 37.41 -34.28 3.34
N LEU A 26 38.30 -33.34 3.62
CA LEU A 26 39.65 -33.32 3.06
C LEU A 26 40.59 -34.23 3.86
N GLN A 27 40.80 -35.44 3.32
CA GLN A 27 41.89 -36.40 3.56
C GLN A 27 41.94 -37.31 4.81
N SER A 28 42.50 -38.51 4.54
CA SER A 28 42.90 -39.64 5.38
C SER A 28 42.02 -39.97 6.59
N ILE A 29 40.83 -40.48 6.26
CA ILE A 29 39.91 -41.16 7.18
C ILE A 29 40.70 -42.27 7.92
N ARG A 30 40.71 -42.22 9.26
CA ARG A 30 41.06 -43.41 10.05
C ARG A 30 39.84 -44.34 10.05
N GLU A 31 40.01 -45.59 9.62
CA GLU A 31 38.96 -46.61 9.73
C GLU A 31 38.37 -46.62 11.15
N ASN A 32 37.04 -46.76 11.26
CA ASN A 32 36.27 -46.73 12.52
C ASN A 32 36.26 -45.41 13.30
N SER A 33 36.35 -44.25 12.64
CA SER A 33 36.20 -42.95 13.30
C SER A 33 34.78 -42.39 13.19
N THR A 34 34.27 -41.82 14.29
CA THR A 34 33.03 -41.05 14.31
C THR A 34 33.37 -39.57 14.40
N TYR A 35 32.78 -38.75 13.53
CA TYR A 35 32.93 -37.31 13.54
C TYR A 35 31.58 -36.65 13.84
N SER A 36 31.59 -35.69 14.75
CA SER A 36 30.41 -34.88 15.06
C SER A 36 30.58 -33.50 14.47
N PHE A 37 29.58 -33.03 13.74
CA PHE A 37 29.49 -31.66 13.26
C PHE A 37 28.22 -31.02 13.82
N ARG A 38 28.30 -29.71 14.09
CA ARG A 38 27.16 -28.87 14.44
C ARG A 38 26.82 -28.02 13.23
N ILE A 39 25.60 -28.15 12.74
CA ILE A 39 25.05 -27.27 11.69
C ILE A 39 24.15 -26.27 12.40
N GLU A 40 24.46 -24.99 12.24
CA GLU A 40 23.60 -23.90 12.68
C GLU A 40 23.05 -23.18 11.46
N LEU A 41 21.73 -23.13 11.36
CA LEU A 41 21.03 -22.31 10.38
C LEU A 41 20.52 -21.07 11.08
N THR A 42 21.11 -19.93 10.76
CA THR A 42 20.63 -18.61 11.21
C THR A 42 19.88 -17.98 10.05
N TYR A 43 18.58 -17.71 10.24
CA TYR A 43 17.75 -16.99 9.28
C TYR A 43 17.12 -15.77 9.94
N THR A 44 16.83 -14.74 9.14
CA THR A 44 16.05 -13.60 9.60
C THR A 44 14.60 -13.86 9.21
N TYR A 45 13.72 -13.95 10.20
CA TYR A 45 12.28 -14.10 9.95
C TYR A 45 11.73 -12.84 9.24
N TRP A 46 10.96 -13.06 8.18
CA TRP A 46 10.41 -12.05 7.26
C TRP A 46 9.63 -10.92 7.93
N ALA A 47 9.10 -11.12 9.15
CA ALA A 47 8.32 -10.09 9.86
C ALA A 47 9.12 -8.84 10.26
N ASN A 48 10.43 -8.78 9.98
CA ASN A 48 11.23 -7.57 10.19
C ASN A 48 11.18 -6.57 9.03
N HIS A 49 10.58 -6.88 7.88
CA HIS A 49 10.19 -5.87 6.88
C HIS A 49 8.87 -5.20 7.29
N LYS A 50 8.90 -4.52 8.43
CA LYS A 50 7.86 -3.56 8.82
C LYS A 50 7.80 -2.46 7.74
N LYS A 51 6.82 -2.59 6.84
CA LYS A 51 6.33 -1.58 5.86
C LYS A 51 6.99 -1.61 4.47
N CYS A 52 6.71 -2.67 3.71
CA CYS A 52 7.01 -2.76 2.27
C CYS A 52 6.36 -1.63 1.44
N PHE A 53 5.25 -1.08 1.95
CA PHE A 53 4.44 -0.09 1.28
C PHE A 53 4.58 1.28 1.95
N LYS A 54 4.70 2.33 1.13
CA LYS A 54 4.68 3.72 1.56
C LYS A 54 3.73 4.55 0.71
N PHE A 55 3.04 5.49 1.33
CA PHE A 55 2.40 6.60 0.65
C PHE A 55 3.48 7.52 0.09
N THR A 56 3.44 7.78 -1.22
CA THR A 56 4.47 8.60 -1.92
C THR A 56 3.88 9.83 -2.60
N SER A 57 2.57 9.88 -2.80
CA SER A 57 1.88 11.02 -3.38
C SER A 57 0.42 11.02 -2.95
N TYR A 58 -0.20 12.20 -2.93
CA TYR A 58 -1.57 12.39 -2.48
C TYR A 58 -2.26 13.52 -3.26
N LYS A 59 -3.59 13.48 -3.30
CA LYS A 59 -4.49 14.56 -3.71
C LYS A 59 -5.69 14.51 -2.77
N SER A 60 -6.09 15.62 -2.18
CA SER A 60 -7.22 15.64 -1.24
C SER A 60 -8.07 16.88 -1.48
N HIS A 61 -9.32 16.67 -1.86
CA HIS A 61 -10.22 17.77 -2.16
C HIS A 61 -11.63 17.51 -1.61
N ALA A 62 -12.19 18.47 -0.91
CA ALA A 62 -13.57 18.50 -0.45
C ALA A 62 -14.40 19.49 -1.27
N PHE A 63 -15.69 19.19 -1.47
CA PHE A 63 -16.54 19.92 -2.41
C PHE A 63 -17.93 20.22 -1.88
N LYS A 64 -18.41 21.39 -2.30
CA LYS A 64 -19.83 21.75 -2.29
C LYS A 64 -20.31 21.97 -3.72
N LEU A 65 -21.41 21.33 -4.09
CA LEU A 65 -22.16 21.66 -5.31
C LEU A 65 -22.78 23.04 -5.14
N ASN A 66 -22.33 24.03 -5.92
CA ASN A 66 -23.06 25.28 -6.08
C ASN A 66 -24.17 25.09 -7.12
N MET A 67 -25.24 25.90 -7.05
CA MET A 67 -26.38 25.91 -7.98
C MET A 67 -26.01 26.10 -9.47
N LYS A 68 -24.75 26.42 -9.77
CA LYS A 68 -24.18 26.50 -11.13
C LYS A 68 -23.38 25.27 -11.56
N TYR A 69 -23.46 24.13 -10.84
CA TYR A 69 -22.68 22.90 -11.08
C TYR A 69 -21.16 23.07 -11.02
N THR A 70 -20.67 24.21 -10.52
CA THR A 70 -19.24 24.43 -10.31
C THR A 70 -18.83 23.84 -8.97
N CYS A 71 -18.04 22.78 -9.01
CA CYS A 71 -17.40 22.16 -7.84
C CYS A 71 -16.38 23.16 -7.24
N ILE A 72 -16.66 23.71 -6.05
CA ILE A 72 -15.69 24.55 -5.32
C ILE A 72 -14.86 23.64 -4.41
N SER A 73 -13.55 23.56 -4.65
CA SER A 73 -12.61 22.71 -3.88
C SER A 73 -12.07 23.42 -2.64
N GLU A 74 -12.14 22.77 -1.48
CA GLU A 74 -11.15 22.97 -0.40
C GLU A 74 -10.08 21.87 -0.54
N GLU A 75 -8.80 22.24 -0.56
CA GLU A 75 -7.72 21.28 -0.50
C GLU A 75 -7.47 20.88 0.96
N GLY A 76 -7.47 19.57 1.23
CA GLY A 76 -7.18 19.05 2.57
C GLY A 76 -5.72 19.28 2.95
N PHE A 77 -5.46 19.54 4.24
CA PHE A 77 -4.11 19.53 4.78
C PHE A 77 -3.65 18.10 5.02
N VAL A 78 -2.54 17.70 4.39
CA VAL A 78 -2.05 16.32 4.44
C VAL A 78 -0.71 16.23 5.16
N SER A 79 -0.61 15.31 6.11
CA SER A 79 0.60 14.99 6.84
C SER A 79 0.99 13.54 6.66
N LEU A 80 2.17 13.29 6.08
CA LEU A 80 2.79 11.96 6.03
C LEU A 80 3.55 11.71 7.33
N MET A 81 3.26 10.58 7.97
CA MET A 81 3.83 10.17 9.25
C MET A 81 4.45 8.78 9.15
N ASN A 82 5.23 8.40 10.15
CA ASN A 82 5.81 7.06 10.27
C ASN A 82 6.51 6.58 8.98
N ASP A 83 7.36 7.45 8.40
CA ASP A 83 8.11 7.16 7.17
C ASP A 83 7.21 6.76 5.98
N GLY A 84 6.04 7.40 5.87
CA GLY A 84 5.08 7.22 4.78
C GLY A 84 4.13 6.04 4.95
N SER A 85 4.14 5.33 6.08
CA SER A 85 3.16 4.26 6.34
C SER A 85 1.84 4.76 6.93
N LYS A 86 1.79 6.00 7.38
CA LYS A 86 0.59 6.63 7.91
C LYS A 86 0.40 7.99 7.25
N ILE A 87 -0.83 8.33 6.93
CA ILE A 87 -1.21 9.65 6.43
C ILE A 87 -2.40 10.16 7.23
N VAL A 88 -2.37 11.46 7.54
CA VAL A 88 -3.46 12.16 8.20
C VAL A 88 -3.89 13.29 7.27
N VAL A 89 -5.16 13.28 6.90
CA VAL A 89 -5.80 14.29 6.04
C VAL A 89 -6.80 15.05 6.90
N LYS A 90 -6.65 16.37 6.95
CA LYS A 90 -7.55 17.25 7.71
C LYS A 90 -8.22 18.25 6.78
N PHE A 91 -9.52 18.39 6.90
CA PHE A 91 -10.28 19.49 6.32
C PHE A 91 -10.66 20.45 7.43
N SER A 92 -10.30 21.72 7.27
CA SER A 92 -10.45 22.72 8.34
C SER A 92 -11.88 23.19 8.47
N GLU A 93 -12.58 23.28 7.35
CA GLU A 93 -13.96 23.75 7.30
C GLU A 93 -14.70 23.02 6.17
N PHE A 94 -14.88 21.69 6.30
CA PHE A 94 -15.69 20.92 5.36
C PHE A 94 -17.05 21.61 5.28
N LYS A 95 -17.42 22.16 4.11
CA LYS A 95 -18.62 23.02 3.99
C LYS A 95 -19.92 22.22 3.84
N GLY A 96 -19.87 20.92 4.16
CA GLY A 96 -20.88 19.92 3.90
C GLY A 96 -20.88 19.41 2.46
N GLY A 97 -21.33 18.18 2.26
CA GLY A 97 -21.34 17.52 0.95
C GLY A 97 -20.35 16.36 0.93
N TRP A 98 -19.43 16.35 -0.04
CA TRP A 98 -18.58 15.21 -0.32
C TRP A 98 -17.14 15.60 -0.67
N GLY A 99 -16.20 14.64 -0.60
CA GLY A 99 -14.80 14.84 -0.95
C GLY A 99 -14.13 13.57 -1.46
N TRP A 100 -12.99 13.75 -2.12
CA TRP A 100 -12.13 12.68 -2.57
C TRP A 100 -10.73 12.83 -2.00
N ILE A 101 -10.18 11.72 -1.51
CA ILE A 101 -8.78 11.60 -1.12
C ILE A 101 -8.15 10.49 -1.97
N GLY A 102 -7.21 10.87 -2.82
CA GLY A 102 -6.40 9.95 -3.60
C GLY A 102 -5.03 9.79 -2.97
N LEU A 103 -4.56 8.56 -2.82
CA LEU A 103 -3.27 8.21 -2.23
C LEU A 103 -2.53 7.22 -3.12
N VAL A 104 -1.26 7.48 -3.38
CA VAL A 104 -0.39 6.56 -4.12
C VAL A 104 0.41 5.71 -3.13
N ILE A 105 0.23 4.40 -3.20
CA ILE A 105 0.95 3.41 -2.40
C ILE A 105 2.04 2.80 -3.27
N SER A 106 3.31 2.93 -2.88
CA SER A 106 4.45 2.39 -3.65
C SER A 106 5.05 1.17 -2.95
N ASN A 107 5.34 0.14 -3.74
CA ASN A 107 6.20 -0.96 -3.34
C ASN A 107 7.66 -0.50 -3.50
N ASN A 108 8.32 -0.28 -2.37
CA ASN A 108 9.72 0.16 -2.34
C ASN A 108 10.70 -0.99 -2.07
N ILE A 109 10.23 -2.24 -2.08
CA ILE A 109 11.12 -3.39 -1.94
C ILE A 109 11.52 -3.94 -3.31
N GLY A 110 12.70 -4.55 -3.38
CA GLY A 110 13.29 -5.05 -4.62
C GLY A 110 12.58 -6.24 -5.28
N LYS A 111 11.40 -6.65 -4.79
CA LYS A 111 10.63 -7.81 -5.26
C LYS A 111 9.13 -7.55 -5.29
N THR A 112 8.37 -8.47 -5.88
CA THR A 112 6.91 -8.39 -5.96
C THR A 112 6.27 -8.67 -4.60
N VAL A 113 5.29 -7.86 -4.19
CA VAL A 113 4.52 -8.03 -2.94
C VAL A 113 3.03 -7.88 -3.22
N THR A 114 2.21 -8.67 -2.54
CA THR A 114 0.75 -8.51 -2.58
C THR A 114 0.28 -7.48 -1.56
N LEU A 115 -0.37 -6.43 -2.03
CA LEU A 115 -1.10 -5.47 -1.20
C LEU A 115 -2.56 -5.92 -1.10
N SER A 116 -3.02 -6.33 0.09
CA SER A 116 -4.44 -6.56 0.38
C SER A 116 -5.10 -5.26 0.84
N ARG A 117 -6.41 -5.12 0.57
CA ARG A 117 -7.22 -4.06 1.20
C ARG A 117 -7.21 -4.17 2.72
N ASP A 118 -7.06 -5.38 3.28
CA ASP A 118 -6.94 -5.59 4.72
C ASP A 118 -5.65 -5.00 5.31
N ASN A 119 -4.64 -4.74 4.47
CA ASN A 119 -3.43 -4.03 4.89
C ASN A 119 -3.64 -2.51 5.00
N ILE A 120 -4.83 -2.00 4.71
CA ILE A 120 -5.17 -0.58 4.68
C ILE A 120 -6.26 -0.33 5.71
N ILE A 121 -5.91 0.31 6.82
CA ILE A 121 -6.89 0.76 7.79
C ILE A 121 -7.22 2.23 7.53
N VAL A 122 -8.51 2.54 7.42
CA VAL A 122 -9.02 3.90 7.32
C VAL A 122 -9.84 4.20 8.57
N TYR A 123 -9.45 5.25 9.29
CA TYR A 123 -10.23 5.84 10.37
C TYR A 123 -10.73 7.19 9.91
N ALA A 124 -12.01 7.46 10.10
CA ALA A 124 -12.60 8.74 9.79
C ALA A 124 -13.71 9.02 10.80
N ASP A 125 -13.62 10.15 11.46
CA ASP A 125 -14.58 10.61 12.45
C ASP A 125 -15.52 11.65 11.82
N ASP A 126 -16.76 11.71 12.32
CA ASP A 126 -17.80 12.65 11.91
C ASP A 126 -18.07 12.65 10.40
N ILE A 127 -18.08 11.48 9.76
CA ILE A 127 -18.47 11.31 8.35
C ILE A 127 -19.74 10.46 8.24
N ASP A 128 -20.58 10.77 7.25
CA ASP A 128 -21.85 10.09 7.00
C ASP A 128 -21.65 8.84 6.13
N ASP A 129 -20.73 8.92 5.16
CA ASP A 129 -20.39 7.80 4.28
C ASP A 129 -18.89 7.77 3.95
N LEU A 130 -18.35 6.56 3.83
CA LEU A 130 -16.97 6.27 3.44
C LEU A 130 -16.97 5.16 2.40
N LYS A 131 -16.49 5.47 1.19
CA LYS A 131 -16.21 4.43 0.19
C LYS A 131 -14.71 4.36 -0.09
N VAL A 132 -14.20 3.13 -0.17
CA VAL A 132 -12.76 2.85 -0.36
C VAL A 132 -12.55 2.06 -1.64
N PHE A 133 -11.73 2.59 -2.54
CA PHE A 133 -11.44 2.01 -3.84
C PHE A 133 -9.93 1.84 -4.02
N LEU A 134 -9.50 0.62 -4.37
CA LEU A 134 -8.09 0.29 -4.56
C LEU A 134 -7.86 -0.14 -6.01
N TYR A 135 -6.90 0.48 -6.69
CA TYR A 135 -6.60 0.29 -8.10
C TYR A 135 -5.11 0.01 -8.35
N GLY A 136 -4.83 -0.78 -9.38
CA GLY A 136 -3.47 -1.14 -9.80
C GLY A 136 -3.38 -2.58 -10.31
N PRO A 137 -2.16 -3.07 -10.59
CA PRO A 137 -0.87 -2.39 -10.39
C PRO A 137 -0.55 -1.36 -11.49
N PHE A 138 0.22 -0.33 -11.16
CA PHE A 138 0.72 0.68 -12.10
C PHE A 138 2.25 0.81 -12.01
N THR A 139 2.92 0.99 -13.14
CA THR A 139 4.35 1.33 -13.18
C THR A 139 4.56 2.85 -13.11
N SER A 140 3.73 3.61 -13.83
CA SER A 140 3.69 5.07 -13.80
C SER A 140 2.25 5.55 -13.57
N VAL A 141 1.98 6.06 -12.37
CA VAL A 141 0.63 6.50 -11.99
C VAL A 141 0.15 7.70 -12.81
N GLY A 142 1.05 8.58 -13.27
CA GLY A 142 0.68 9.80 -14.02
C GLY A 142 -0.19 9.56 -15.26
N ASN A 143 -0.09 8.38 -15.86
CA ASN A 143 -0.83 8.01 -17.09
C ASN A 143 -1.97 7.02 -16.84
N SER A 144 -2.23 6.62 -15.59
CA SER A 144 -3.13 5.51 -15.24
C SER A 144 -4.63 5.76 -15.43
N GLY A 145 -5.04 6.98 -15.85
CA GLY A 145 -6.44 7.41 -15.84
C GLY A 145 -7.02 7.61 -14.43
N VAL A 146 -6.69 6.72 -13.49
CA VAL A 146 -7.09 6.73 -12.07
C VAL A 146 -6.38 7.83 -11.27
N TRP A 147 -5.12 8.16 -11.59
CA TRP A 147 -4.37 9.23 -10.90
C TRP A 147 -4.15 10.49 -11.75
N GLY A 148 -4.12 10.31 -13.07
CA GLY A 148 -3.73 11.30 -14.07
C GLY A 148 -4.71 12.47 -14.19
N HIS A 149 -5.19 12.76 -15.39
CA HIS A 149 -6.17 13.82 -15.67
C HIS A 149 -7.55 13.49 -15.06
N VAL A 150 -7.65 13.63 -13.74
CA VAL A 150 -8.81 13.26 -12.93
C VAL A 150 -9.81 14.42 -12.88
N SER A 151 -11.06 14.12 -13.22
CA SER A 151 -12.22 14.99 -13.01
C SER A 151 -13.03 14.48 -11.81
N ILE A 152 -12.84 15.12 -10.67
CA ILE A 152 -13.54 14.89 -9.40
C ILE A 152 -15.07 14.87 -9.50
N CYS A 153 -15.67 15.70 -10.37
CA CYS A 153 -17.12 15.79 -10.52
C CYS A 153 -17.61 14.59 -11.36
N ASP A 154 -16.85 14.17 -12.37
CA ASP A 154 -17.16 12.96 -13.14
C ASP A 154 -17.02 11.71 -12.25
N MET A 155 -16.00 11.65 -11.38
CA MET A 155 -15.87 10.59 -10.39
C MET A 155 -17.10 10.46 -9.49
N LEU A 156 -17.68 11.59 -9.04
CA LEU A 156 -18.94 11.57 -8.27
C LEU A 156 -20.09 11.00 -9.12
N ILE A 157 -20.25 11.50 -10.35
CA ILE A 157 -21.33 11.06 -11.26
C ILE A 157 -21.21 9.55 -11.51
N ASN A 158 -20.01 9.05 -11.80
CA ASN A 158 -19.74 7.64 -12.02
C ASN A 158 -20.00 6.82 -10.74
N THR A 159 -19.57 7.31 -9.58
CA THR A 159 -19.82 6.61 -8.30
C THR A 159 -21.31 6.50 -8.00
N ASN A 160 -22.09 7.54 -8.28
CA ASN A 160 -23.54 7.53 -8.06
C ASN A 160 -24.31 6.66 -9.07
N LYS A 161 -23.79 6.50 -10.30
CA LYS A 161 -24.44 5.71 -11.36
C LYS A 161 -23.99 4.25 -11.37
N ASP A 162 -22.69 4.03 -11.27
CA ASP A 162 -22.02 2.75 -11.52
C ASP A 162 -21.38 2.15 -10.26
N GLY A 163 -21.41 2.87 -9.14
CA GLY A 163 -20.81 2.43 -7.87
C GLY A 163 -19.28 2.51 -7.83
N SER A 164 -18.62 3.02 -8.88
CA SER A 164 -17.16 3.19 -8.98
C SER A 164 -16.81 4.56 -9.59
N PRO A 165 -15.80 5.28 -9.08
CA PRO A 165 -15.34 6.52 -9.70
C PRO A 165 -14.71 6.31 -11.08
N PHE A 166 -14.20 5.10 -11.34
CA PHE A 166 -13.61 4.67 -12.61
C PHE A 166 -14.31 3.38 -13.06
N PRO A 167 -15.44 3.44 -13.78
CA PRO A 167 -16.25 2.27 -14.12
C PRO A 167 -15.53 1.31 -15.08
N ASP A 168 -14.66 1.84 -15.95
CA ASP A 168 -13.87 1.05 -16.90
C ASP A 168 -12.69 0.31 -16.25
N ILE A 169 -12.44 0.54 -14.95
CA ILE A 169 -11.33 -0.03 -14.21
C ILE A 169 -11.88 -0.73 -12.97
N SER A 170 -11.78 -2.05 -12.94
CA SER A 170 -12.28 -2.82 -11.79
C SER A 170 -11.46 -2.52 -10.54
N PRO A 171 -12.09 -2.18 -9.41
CA PRO A 171 -11.39 -2.07 -8.14
C PRO A 171 -10.97 -3.47 -7.66
N SER A 172 -9.81 -3.54 -7.00
CA SER A 172 -9.24 -4.79 -6.52
C SER A 172 -9.34 -4.93 -5.00
N SER A 173 -9.53 -6.15 -4.52
CA SER A 173 -9.35 -6.50 -3.10
C SER A 173 -7.89 -6.77 -2.76
N HIS A 174 -7.09 -7.16 -3.75
CA HIS A 174 -5.68 -7.51 -3.62
C HIS A 174 -4.95 -7.15 -4.92
N ILE A 175 -3.71 -6.68 -4.83
CA ILE A 175 -2.89 -6.27 -5.97
C ILE A 175 -1.48 -6.82 -5.80
N ASN A 176 -1.02 -7.60 -6.78
CA ASN A 176 0.39 -7.98 -6.87
C ASN A 176 1.19 -6.82 -7.44
N LEU A 177 1.97 -6.15 -6.58
CA LEU A 177 2.78 -4.99 -6.94
C LEU A 177 4.22 -5.44 -7.20
N PRO A 178 4.73 -5.35 -8.45
CA PRO A 178 6.13 -5.62 -8.73
C PRO A 178 7.04 -4.62 -8.01
N SER A 179 8.36 -4.87 -8.04
CA SER A 179 9.36 -3.89 -7.58
C SER A 179 9.13 -2.52 -8.24
N ASN A 180 9.07 -1.45 -7.44
CA ASN A 180 8.70 -0.08 -7.86
C ASN A 180 7.26 0.09 -8.39
N GLY A 181 6.43 -0.94 -8.27
CA GLY A 181 5.02 -0.92 -8.60
C GLY A 181 4.24 -0.01 -7.66
N LYS A 182 3.15 0.58 -8.18
CA LYS A 182 2.29 1.51 -7.46
C LYS A 182 0.84 1.04 -7.49
N ALA A 183 0.13 1.24 -6.39
CA ALA A 183 -1.31 1.19 -6.31
C ALA A 183 -1.86 2.59 -6.01
N ILE A 184 -3.13 2.81 -6.32
CA ILE A 184 -3.84 4.04 -6.00
C ILE A 184 -5.05 3.68 -5.13
N LEU A 185 -5.14 4.33 -3.98
CA LEU A 185 -6.27 4.25 -3.07
C LEU A 185 -7.08 5.55 -3.20
N TRP A 186 -8.36 5.43 -3.54
CA TRP A 186 -9.31 6.54 -3.52
C TRP A 186 -10.30 6.35 -2.37
N LEU A 187 -10.49 7.40 -1.58
CA LEU A 187 -11.50 7.49 -0.54
C LEU A 187 -12.52 8.52 -0.95
N PHE A 188 -13.79 8.11 -1.00
CA PHE A 188 -14.92 9.01 -1.02
C PHE A 188 -15.35 9.28 0.41
N ILE A 189 -15.52 10.53 0.78
CA ILE A 189 -16.12 10.93 2.06
C ILE A 189 -17.36 11.75 1.79
N GLU A 190 -18.43 11.50 2.55
CA GLU A 190 -19.61 12.36 2.63
C GLU A 190 -19.81 12.76 4.08
N GLY A 191 -20.27 13.98 4.34
CA GLY A 191 -20.43 14.45 5.71
C GLY A 191 -21.08 15.81 5.86
N ASP A 192 -21.59 16.05 7.06
CA ASP A 192 -22.06 17.36 7.50
C ASP A 192 -20.93 18.41 7.56
N PRO A 193 -21.28 19.72 7.52
CA PRO A 193 -20.29 20.77 7.67
C PRO A 193 -19.51 20.70 8.99
N GLY A 194 -18.21 20.99 8.94
CA GLY A 194 -17.34 21.02 10.11
C GLY A 194 -15.91 20.55 9.81
N PRO A 195 -15.00 20.57 10.80
CA PRO A 195 -13.69 19.97 10.62
C PRO A 195 -13.83 18.45 10.40
N LYS A 196 -13.00 17.88 9.52
CA LYS A 196 -12.92 16.44 9.30
C LYS A 196 -11.48 15.98 9.42
N GLU A 197 -11.28 14.82 10.03
CA GLU A 197 -9.99 14.15 10.10
C GLU A 197 -10.12 12.72 9.60
N ILE A 198 -9.28 12.37 8.62
CA ILE A 198 -9.19 11.04 8.04
C ILE A 198 -7.76 10.56 8.22
N ILE A 199 -7.62 9.38 8.81
CA ILE A 199 -6.34 8.73 9.05
C ILE A 199 -6.30 7.45 8.22
N VAL A 200 -5.24 7.27 7.43
CA VAL A 200 -4.99 6.02 6.71
C VAL A 200 -3.66 5.44 7.15
N GLU A 201 -3.66 4.16 7.49
CA GLU A 201 -2.48 3.45 7.96
C GLU A 201 -2.29 2.14 7.17
N LEU A 202 -1.05 1.91 6.76
CA LEU A 202 -0.61 0.67 6.14
C LEU A 202 -0.11 -0.27 7.24
N ILE A 203 -0.81 -1.38 7.45
CA ILE A 203 -0.43 -2.42 8.40
C ILE A 203 0.31 -3.54 7.68
N SER A 204 1.45 -3.94 8.24
CA SER A 204 2.26 -5.08 7.82
C SER A 204 1.98 -6.29 8.68
#